data_AF-A0A947P0M9-F1
#
_entry.id   AF-A0A947P0M9-F1
#
_cell.length_a   1.000
_cell.length_b   1.000
_cell.length_c   1.000
_cell.angle_alpha   90.00
_cell.angle_beta   90.00
_cell.angle_gamma   90.00
#
_symmetry.space_group_name_H-M   'P 1'
#
loop_
_entity.id
_entity.type
_entity.pdbx_description
1 polymer ?
#
loop_
_entity_poly.entity_id
_entity_poly.type
_entity_poly.pdbx_seq_one_letter_code
_entity_poly.pdbx_strand_id
1 'polypeptide(L)'
;MILGKNNGNNELGRLARDKSIKPAGKANGAESLMVNESDDILQLAGQVQALRNEAVTQTLAVCQPEVREIFSRKINDSQRIERVLDQLLEVAFDETALTLFKTLCRHYWFIDPHAATEYVRFYREMWDEESLERKPTVSGEL
;
A
#
# COMPACT_ATOMS: atom_id res chain seq x y z
N MET A 1 1.56 -12.01 -51.69
CA MET A 1 1.47 -13.04 -50.64
C MET A 1 0.38 -12.65 -49.67
N ILE A 2 -0.58 -13.57 -49.49
CA ILE A 2 -1.63 -13.76 -48.47
C ILE A 2 -2.59 -12.59 -48.15
N LEU A 3 -3.79 -12.73 -48.72
CA LEU A 3 -5.07 -12.20 -48.25
C LEU A 3 -5.54 -12.98 -47.01
N GLY A 4 -5.88 -12.27 -45.93
CA GLY A 4 -6.55 -12.84 -44.75
C GLY A 4 -8.05 -13.02 -44.99
N LYS A 5 -8.51 -14.28 -44.94
CA LYS A 5 -9.93 -14.65 -44.86
C LYS A 5 -10.28 -14.84 -43.39
N ASN A 6 -11.21 -14.06 -42.84
CA ASN A 6 -11.86 -14.39 -41.57
C ASN A 6 -13.25 -14.97 -41.84
N ASN A 7 -13.47 -16.15 -41.29
CA ASN A 7 -14.58 -17.05 -41.52
C ASN A 7 -15.45 -17.14 -40.26
N GLY A 8 -16.78 -17.18 -40.45
CA GLY A 8 -17.69 -17.98 -39.61
C GLY A 8 -18.30 -17.33 -38.37
N ASN A 9 -19.32 -16.51 -38.57
CA ASN A 9 -20.42 -16.36 -37.61
C ASN A 9 -21.48 -17.43 -37.90
N ASN A 10 -21.90 -18.22 -36.91
CA ASN A 10 -23.28 -18.76 -36.76
C ASN A 10 -23.38 -19.92 -35.75
N GLU A 11 -23.86 -19.70 -34.52
CA GLU A 11 -24.66 -20.73 -33.83
C GLU A 11 -25.79 -20.07 -33.03
N LEU A 12 -26.98 -20.03 -33.66
CA LEU A 12 -28.27 -19.92 -33.00
C LEU A 12 -29.10 -21.12 -33.45
N GLY A 13 -29.29 -22.08 -32.54
CA GLY A 13 -30.15 -23.25 -32.73
C GLY A 13 -30.93 -23.53 -31.44
N ARG A 14 -32.26 -23.39 -31.53
CA ARG A 14 -33.26 -23.47 -30.46
C ARG A 14 -33.70 -24.93 -30.16
N LEU A 15 -34.01 -25.17 -28.88
CA LEU A 15 -35.17 -25.91 -28.33
C LEU A 15 -35.17 -27.47 -28.30
N ALA A 16 -35.16 -28.03 -27.08
CA ALA A 16 -35.99 -29.19 -26.72
C ALA A 16 -36.38 -29.13 -25.23
N ARG A 17 -37.63 -29.46 -24.94
CA ARG A 17 -38.33 -29.34 -23.65
C ARG A 17 -38.27 -30.63 -22.81
N ASP A 18 -38.26 -30.41 -21.49
CA ASP A 18 -39.03 -31.09 -20.43
C ASP A 18 -38.73 -32.56 -20.06
N LYS A 19 -38.37 -32.77 -18.78
CA LYS A 19 -39.01 -33.73 -17.88
C LYS A 19 -38.60 -33.49 -16.42
N SER A 20 -39.51 -32.86 -15.68
CA SER A 20 -39.96 -33.20 -14.31
C SER A 20 -39.00 -33.97 -13.39
N ILE A 21 -38.41 -33.28 -12.39
CA ILE A 21 -38.12 -33.81 -11.05
C ILE A 21 -38.39 -32.70 -10.02
N LYS A 22 -39.24 -32.95 -9.03
CA LYS A 22 -39.50 -32.09 -7.86
C LYS A 22 -39.67 -32.99 -6.62
N PRO A 23 -39.54 -32.48 -5.39
CA PRO A 23 -38.28 -32.36 -4.65
C PRO A 23 -38.32 -33.12 -3.31
N ALA A 24 -37.16 -33.44 -2.72
CA ALA A 24 -37.13 -33.91 -1.33
C ALA A 24 -35.79 -33.60 -0.64
N GLY A 25 -35.89 -32.93 0.52
CA GLY A 25 -35.15 -33.40 1.70
C GLY A 25 -33.75 -32.86 1.96
N LYS A 26 -33.68 -31.56 2.23
CA LYS A 26 -32.78 -30.84 3.17
C LYS A 26 -31.96 -31.71 4.16
N ALA A 27 -30.63 -31.52 4.14
CA ALA A 27 -29.66 -31.67 5.24
C ALA A 27 -28.28 -31.25 4.67
N ASN A 28 -27.50 -30.27 5.14
CA ASN A 28 -27.44 -29.58 6.42
C ASN A 28 -26.92 -28.13 6.22
N GLY A 29 -27.78 -27.15 6.50
CA GLY A 29 -27.42 -25.75 6.66
C GLY A 29 -26.99 -25.43 8.10
N ALA A 30 -26.03 -26.19 8.63
CA ALA A 30 -25.47 -25.95 9.97
C ALA A 30 -23.98 -25.63 9.97
N GLU A 31 -23.28 -25.79 8.84
CA GLU A 31 -21.84 -25.49 8.73
C GLU A 31 -21.57 -24.03 8.28
N SER A 32 -22.61 -23.33 7.81
CA SER A 32 -22.49 -22.03 7.14
C SER A 32 -22.46 -20.80 8.06
N LEU A 33 -22.56 -20.97 9.38
CA LEU A 33 -22.70 -19.86 10.33
C LEU A 33 -21.40 -19.49 11.07
N MET A 34 -20.36 -20.32 11.02
CA MET A 34 -19.06 -20.04 11.67
C MET A 34 -17.98 -19.56 10.70
N VAL A 35 -18.24 -19.53 9.38
CA VAL A 35 -17.25 -19.13 8.36
C VAL A 35 -17.32 -17.62 8.02
N ASN A 36 -18.44 -16.95 8.31
CA ASN A 36 -18.66 -15.57 7.84
C ASN A 36 -17.82 -14.51 8.57
N GLU A 37 -17.61 -14.62 9.89
CA GLU A 37 -16.89 -13.57 10.64
C GLU A 37 -15.40 -13.52 10.29
N SER A 38 -14.79 -14.68 10.01
CA SER A 38 -13.40 -14.74 9.54
C SER A 38 -13.27 -14.20 8.12
N ASP A 39 -14.24 -14.50 7.25
CA ASP A 39 -14.28 -13.99 5.88
C ASP A 39 -14.45 -12.46 5.85
N ASP A 40 -15.29 -11.90 6.72
CA ASP A 40 -15.48 -10.45 6.86
C ASP A 40 -14.19 -9.75 7.32
N ILE A 41 -13.46 -10.34 8.28
CA ILE A 41 -12.16 -9.82 8.73
C ILE A 41 -11.13 -9.86 7.59
N LEU A 42 -11.07 -10.95 6.84
CA LEU A 42 -10.16 -11.09 5.70
C LEU A 42 -10.50 -10.09 4.59
N GLN A 43 -11.79 -9.86 4.33
CA GLN A 43 -12.25 -8.87 3.36
C GLN A 43 -11.84 -7.45 3.79
N LEU A 44 -12.07 -7.09 5.06
CA LEU A 44 -11.65 -5.80 5.60
C LEU A 44 -10.13 -5.62 5.53
N ALA A 45 -9.36 -6.65 5.89
CA ALA A 45 -7.90 -6.63 5.77
C ALA A 45 -7.45 -6.38 4.32
N GLY A 46 -8.11 -7.03 3.35
CA GLY A 46 -7.86 -6.79 1.92
C GLY A 46 -8.15 -5.35 1.50
N GLN A 47 -9.24 -4.76 1.98
CA GLN A 47 -9.60 -3.35 1.70
C GLN A 47 -8.59 -2.37 2.33
N VAL A 48 -8.15 -2.61 3.56
CA VAL A 48 -7.11 -1.80 4.22
C VAL A 48 -5.79 -1.89 3.45
N GLN A 49 -5.40 -3.07 2.99
CA GLN A 49 -4.20 -3.23 2.18
C GLN A 49 -4.31 -2.52 0.82
N ALA A 50 -5.49 -2.55 0.18
CA ALA A 50 -5.73 -1.81 -1.06
C ALA A 50 -5.60 -0.29 -0.86
N LEU A 51 -6.20 0.25 0.21
CA LEU A 51 -6.08 1.67 0.57
C LEU A 51 -4.63 2.06 0.88
N ARG A 52 -3.91 1.20 1.60
CA ARG A 52 -2.48 1.39 1.88
C ARG A 52 -1.67 1.51 0.59
N ASN A 53 -1.88 0.58 -0.36
CA ASN A 53 -1.17 0.58 -1.63
C ASN A 53 -1.51 1.81 -2.49
N GLU A 54 -2.78 2.24 -2.47
CA GLU A 54 -3.22 3.44 -3.17
C GLU A 54 -2.55 4.70 -2.60
N ALA A 55 -2.49 4.83 -1.27
CA ALA A 55 -1.80 5.95 -0.61
C ALA A 55 -0.32 6.04 -0.99
N VAL A 56 0.39 4.91 -1.02
CA VAL A 56 1.78 4.83 -1.50
C VAL A 56 1.87 5.30 -2.95
N THR A 57 1.01 4.77 -3.82
CA THR A 57 1.02 5.07 -5.25
C THR A 57 0.82 6.57 -5.51
N GLN A 58 -0.18 7.17 -4.87
CA GLN A 58 -0.49 8.59 -5.00
C GLN A 58 0.65 9.46 -4.46
N THR A 59 1.19 9.12 -3.30
CA THR A 59 2.30 9.88 -2.69
C THR A 59 3.56 9.84 -3.55
N LEU A 60 3.92 8.66 -4.07
CA LEU A 60 5.07 8.50 -4.94
C LEU A 60 4.90 9.22 -6.28
N ALA A 61 3.69 9.25 -6.84
CA ALA A 61 3.40 9.98 -8.08
C ALA A 61 3.70 11.48 -7.96
N VAL A 62 3.51 12.07 -6.77
CA VAL A 62 3.83 13.47 -6.47
C VAL A 62 5.29 13.64 -6.06
N CYS A 63 5.80 12.82 -5.14
CA CYS A 63 7.12 13.02 -4.55
C CYS A 63 8.27 12.68 -5.51
N GLN A 64 8.14 11.65 -6.34
CA GLN A 64 9.22 11.25 -7.26
C GLN A 64 9.65 12.35 -8.24
N PRO A 65 8.75 13.03 -8.97
CA PRO A 65 9.16 14.12 -9.85
C PRO A 65 9.75 15.31 -9.06
N GLU A 66 9.21 15.63 -7.89
CA GLU A 66 9.72 16.69 -7.01
C GLU A 66 11.16 16.40 -6.56
N VAL A 67 11.44 15.20 -6.08
CA VAL A 67 12.79 14.77 -5.70
C VAL A 67 13.75 14.86 -6.89
N ARG A 68 13.34 14.40 -8.08
CA ARG A 68 14.15 14.54 -9.30
C ARG A 68 14.45 15.99 -9.64
N GLU A 69 13.48 16.88 -9.46
CA GLU A 69 13.68 18.32 -9.71
C GLU A 69 14.68 18.91 -8.71
N ILE A 70 14.54 18.62 -7.41
CA ILE A 70 15.44 19.08 -6.36
C ILE A 70 16.89 18.72 -6.70
N PHE A 71 17.14 17.46 -7.10
CA PHE A 71 18.47 17.00 -7.47
C PHE A 71 18.99 17.60 -8.78
N SER A 72 18.15 17.67 -9.82
CA SER A 72 18.58 18.16 -11.15
C SER A 72 18.88 19.66 -11.15
N ARG A 73 18.13 20.44 -10.38
CA ARG A 73 18.29 21.90 -10.30
C ARG A 73 19.13 22.36 -9.10
N LYS A 74 19.62 21.43 -8.27
CA LYS A 74 20.35 21.70 -7.01
C LYS A 74 19.59 22.70 -6.12
N ILE A 75 18.31 22.44 -5.91
CA ILE A 75 17.44 23.31 -5.13
C ILE A 75 17.76 23.11 -3.65
N ASN A 76 18.21 24.17 -2.99
CA ASN A 76 18.50 24.19 -1.55
C ASN A 76 17.37 24.90 -0.77
N ASP A 77 16.12 24.73 -1.22
CA ASP A 77 14.94 25.28 -0.55
C ASP A 77 14.48 24.32 0.54
N SER A 78 14.81 24.66 1.79
CA SER A 78 14.47 23.86 2.96
C SER A 78 12.98 23.57 3.06
N GLN A 79 12.11 24.55 2.80
CA GLN A 79 10.65 24.35 2.92
C GLN A 79 10.12 23.35 1.89
N ARG A 80 10.65 23.41 0.67
CA ARG A 80 10.29 22.44 -0.38
C ARG A 80 10.78 21.04 -0.02
N ILE A 81 11.99 20.92 0.51
CA ILE A 81 12.59 19.65 0.94
C ILE A 81 11.79 19.05 2.11
N GLU A 82 11.53 19.84 3.15
CA GLU A 82 10.75 19.45 4.33
C GLU A 82 9.35 18.96 3.94
N ARG A 83 8.66 19.69 3.07
CA ARG A 83 7.35 19.26 2.58
C ARG A 83 7.37 17.91 1.88
N VAL A 84 8.42 17.60 1.13
CA VAL A 84 8.57 16.30 0.46
C VAL A 84 8.95 15.22 1.48
N LEU A 85 9.80 15.53 2.46
CA LEU A 85 10.13 14.62 3.56
C LEU A 85 8.88 14.26 4.38
N ASP A 86 8.04 15.23 4.73
CA ASP A 86 6.79 15.00 5.47
C ASP A 86 5.86 14.03 4.71
N GLN A 87 5.63 14.29 3.41
CA GLN A 87 4.82 13.41 2.57
C GLN A 87 5.39 12.00 2.46
N LEU A 88 6.71 11.87 2.25
CA LEU A 88 7.35 10.55 2.17
C LEU A 88 7.29 9.80 3.50
N LEU A 89 7.33 10.51 4.63
CA LEU A 89 7.29 9.93 5.97
C LEU A 89 5.93 9.28 6.28
N GLU A 90 4.83 9.82 5.75
CA GLU A 90 3.48 9.24 5.90
C GLU A 90 3.37 7.82 5.34
N VAL A 91 4.17 7.50 4.32
CA VAL A 91 4.16 6.20 3.62
C VAL A 91 5.49 5.45 3.72
N ALA A 92 6.36 5.84 4.68
CA ALA A 92 7.72 5.30 4.81
C ALA A 92 7.79 3.82 5.25
N PHE A 93 6.65 3.18 5.50
CA PHE A 93 6.55 1.72 5.59
C PHE A 93 6.80 1.00 4.26
N ASP A 94 6.70 1.72 3.14
CA ASP A 94 7.01 1.21 1.80
C ASP A 94 8.49 1.42 1.50
N GLU A 95 9.16 0.39 0.97
CA GLU A 95 10.60 0.42 0.72
C GLU A 95 11.01 1.48 -0.32
N THR A 96 10.15 1.73 -1.32
CA THR A 96 10.42 2.73 -2.37
C THR A 96 10.33 4.14 -1.79
N ALA A 97 9.28 4.42 -1.01
CA ALA A 97 9.13 5.68 -0.31
C ALA A 97 10.29 5.93 0.68
N LEU A 98 10.66 4.91 1.47
CA LEU A 98 11.77 4.98 2.40
C LEU A 98 13.11 5.26 1.71
N THR A 99 13.32 4.69 0.52
CA THR A 99 14.54 4.93 -0.27
C THR A 99 14.64 6.39 -0.72
N LEU A 100 13.53 6.97 -1.19
CA LEU A 100 13.48 8.39 -1.54
C LEU A 100 13.69 9.27 -0.30
N PHE A 101 13.03 8.94 0.81
CA PHE A 101 13.16 9.65 2.07
C PHE A 101 14.62 9.70 2.54
N LYS A 102 15.29 8.54 2.63
CA LYS A 102 16.72 8.44 3.00
C LYS A 102 17.63 9.24 2.07
N THR A 103 17.34 9.20 0.76
CA THR A 103 18.11 9.94 -0.24
C THR A 103 17.98 11.44 -0.04
N LEU A 104 16.76 11.91 0.23
CA LEU A 104 16.49 13.32 0.48
C LEU A 104 17.08 13.78 1.83
N CYS A 105 17.02 12.97 2.89
CA CYS A 105 17.68 13.27 4.17
C CYS A 105 19.20 13.43 4.00
N ARG A 106 19.87 12.59 3.20
CA ARG A 106 21.31 12.71 2.94
C ARG A 106 21.65 14.00 2.19
N HIS A 107 20.80 14.42 1.27
CA HIS A 107 20.96 15.72 0.62
C HIS A 107 20.73 16.86 1.62
N TYR A 108 19.66 16.77 2.40
CA TYR A 108 19.27 17.79 3.35
C TYR A 108 20.29 17.96 4.49
N TRP A 109 21.02 16.90 4.84
CA TRP A 109 22.14 16.95 5.79
C TRP A 109 23.18 18.02 5.45
N PHE A 110 23.45 18.27 4.15
CA PHE A 110 24.40 19.29 3.73
C PHE A 110 23.85 20.72 3.81
N ILE A 111 22.54 20.86 4.04
CA ILE A 111 21.82 22.14 4.14
C ILE A 111 21.51 22.43 5.61
N ASP A 112 20.82 21.52 6.27
CA ASP A 112 20.50 21.56 7.70
C ASP A 112 20.67 20.16 8.34
N PRO A 113 21.82 19.88 8.96
CA PRO A 113 22.07 18.59 9.59
C PRO A 113 21.23 18.35 10.84
N HIS A 114 20.81 19.41 11.55
CA HIS A 114 19.95 19.27 12.72
C HIS A 114 18.56 18.79 12.28
N ALA A 115 17.95 19.48 11.32
CA ALA A 115 16.65 19.09 10.78
C ALA A 115 16.70 17.69 10.13
N ALA A 116 17.75 17.37 9.37
CA ALA A 116 17.91 16.03 8.80
C ALA A 116 17.97 14.93 9.87
N THR A 117 18.62 15.19 11.01
CA THR A 117 18.65 14.26 12.15
C THR A 117 17.26 14.05 12.75
N GLU A 118 16.50 15.14 12.90
CA GLU A 118 15.14 15.10 13.43
C GLU A 118 14.21 14.28 12.54
N TYR A 119 14.31 14.41 11.22
CA TYR A 119 13.55 13.57 10.28
C TYR A 119 13.90 12.09 10.41
N VAL A 120 15.18 11.74 10.54
CA VAL A 120 15.59 10.35 10.78
C VAL A 120 15.01 9.86 12.12
N ARG A 121 15.02 10.70 13.17
CA ARG A 121 14.42 10.37 14.46
C ARG A 121 12.91 10.11 14.34
N PHE A 122 12.16 10.97 13.64
CA PHE A 122 10.73 10.78 13.43
C PHE A 122 10.41 9.49 12.68
N TYR A 123 11.20 9.15 11.65
CA TYR A 123 11.08 7.84 10.99
C TYR A 123 11.25 6.69 11.99
N ARG A 124 12.27 6.74 12.84
CA ARG A 124 12.52 5.67 13.81
C ARG A 124 11.41 5.56 14.84
N GLU A 125 10.89 6.68 15.32
CA GLU A 125 9.79 6.70 16.30
C GLU A 125 8.49 6.14 15.71
N MET A 126 8.24 6.36 14.41
CA MET A 126 7.00 5.93 13.75
C MET A 126 7.06 4.49 13.20
N TRP A 127 8.20 4.06 12.66
CA TRP A 127 8.29 2.87 11.80
C TRP A 127 9.39 1.88 12.17
N ASP A 128 10.39 2.25 12.98
CA ASP A 128 11.50 1.34 13.33
C ASP A 128 11.09 0.42 14.49
N GLU A 129 11.14 -0.89 14.27
CA GLU A 129 10.67 -1.92 15.21
C GLU A 129 11.45 -1.88 16.53
N GLU A 130 12.75 -1.54 16.50
CA GLU A 130 13.59 -1.40 17.69
C GLU A 130 13.08 -0.31 18.65
N SER A 131 12.40 0.72 18.12
CA SER A 131 11.78 1.78 18.94
C SER A 131 10.54 1.27 19.71
N LEU A 132 9.85 0.25 19.20
CA LEU A 132 8.66 -0.35 19.80
C LEU A 132 9.01 -1.34 20.93
N GLU A 133 10.26 -1.84 20.96
CA GLU A 133 10.74 -2.77 21.99
C GLU A 133 11.38 -2.10 23.22
N ARG A 134 11.39 -0.76 23.30
CA ARG A 134 11.76 -0.05 24.54
C ARG A 134 10.75 -0.33 25.65
N LYS A 135 10.87 -1.49 26.29
CA LYS A 135 10.25 -1.76 27.60
C LYS A 135 10.74 -0.67 28.56
N PRO A 136 9.85 0.04 29.27
CA PRO A 136 10.28 0.90 30.35
C PRO A 136 10.99 0.01 31.37
N THR A 137 12.31 0.15 31.46
CA THR A 137 13.04 -0.35 32.60
C THR A 137 12.63 0.58 33.74
N VAL A 138 11.57 0.19 34.45
CA VAL A 138 11.31 0.71 35.79
C VAL A 138 12.49 0.28 36.63
N SER A 139 13.49 1.16 36.72
CA SER A 139 14.50 1.11 37.77
C SER A 139 13.75 1.29 39.08
N GLY A 140 13.39 0.16 39.69
CA GLY A 140 12.92 0.12 41.07
C GLY A 140 14.08 0.51 41.98
N GLU A 141 14.16 1.79 42.31
CA GLU A 141 14.84 2.24 43.53
C GLU A 141 13.79 2.22 44.65
N LEU A 142 13.89 1.20 45.50
CA LEU A 142 13.36 1.16 46.86
C LEU A 142 14.52 0.84 47.80
#